data_AF-A0A1J5J8N6-F1
#
_entry.id   AF-A0A1J5J8N6-F1
#
_cell.length_a   1.000
_cell.length_b   1.000
_cell.length_c   1.000
_cell.angle_alpha   90.00
_cell.angle_beta   90.00
_cell.angle_gamma   90.00
#
_symmetry.space_group_name_H-M   'P 1'
#
loop_
_entity.id
_entity.type
_entity.pdbx_description
1 polymer ?
#
loop_
_entity_poly.entity_id
_entity_poly.type
_entity_poly.pdbx_seq_one_letter_code
_entity_poly.pdbx_strand_id
1 'polypeptide(L)'
;MSQRDLARAVGVSNGGIHYALSALLGKGPIKLGNFTAAEDKRRHAYVLTRKGTVAKASLTKRFLARKMEENEAIKVETEDVCAEIDADQAAGEKA
;
A
#
# COMPACT_ATOMS: atom_id res chain seq x y z
N MET A 1 -4.29 13.41 14.36
CA MET A 1 -4.20 11.97 14.70
C MET A 1 -3.08 11.81 15.71
N SER A 2 -3.33 11.20 16.88
CA SER A 2 -2.27 10.89 17.85
C SER A 2 -1.46 9.65 17.40
N GLN A 3 -0.31 9.38 18.03
CA GLN A 3 0.42 8.12 17.80
C GLN A 3 -0.44 6.89 18.13
N ARG A 4 -1.28 6.97 19.18
CA ARG A 4 -2.18 5.87 19.58
C ARG A 4 -3.26 5.63 18.53
N ASP A 5 -3.81 6.69 17.93
CA ASP A 5 -4.77 6.57 16.83
C ASP A 5 -4.12 5.96 15.60
N LEU A 6 -2.88 6.36 15.29
CA LEU A 6 -2.12 5.77 14.20
C LEU A 6 -1.83 4.29 14.44
N ALA A 7 -1.43 3.91 15.66
CA ALA A 7 -1.20 2.52 16.04
C ALA A 7 -2.45 1.66 15.80
N ARG A 8 -3.62 2.16 16.22
CA ARG A 8 -4.92 1.51 15.98
C ARG A 8 -5.23 1.40 14.49
N ALA A 9 -5.00 2.47 13.71
CA ALA A 9 -5.31 2.51 12.29
C ALA A 9 -4.46 1.53 11.45
N VAL A 10 -3.21 1.28 11.85
CA VAL A 10 -2.30 0.36 11.15
C VAL A 10 -2.19 -1.02 11.81
N GLY A 11 -2.92 -1.27 12.91
CA GLY A 11 -2.96 -2.58 13.57
C GLY A 11 -1.68 -2.96 14.33
N VAL A 12 -0.97 -2.00 14.91
CA VAL A 12 0.27 -2.26 15.68
C VAL A 12 0.16 -1.77 17.12
N SER A 13 1.07 -2.23 17.99
CA SER A 13 1.15 -1.74 19.37
C SER A 13 1.64 -0.30 19.44
N ASN A 14 1.34 0.39 20.55
CA ASN A 14 1.85 1.75 20.78
C ASN A 14 3.39 1.81 20.81
N GLY A 15 4.05 0.77 21.34
CA GLY A 15 5.51 0.65 21.29
C GLY A 15 6.03 0.47 19.86
N GLY A 16 5.35 -0.38 19.07
CA GLY A 16 5.69 -0.62 17.67
C GLY A 16 5.57 0.63 16.81
N ILE A 17 4.49 1.42 16.97
CA ILE A 17 4.35 2.67 16.21
C ILE A 17 5.41 3.69 16.62
N HIS A 18 5.72 3.79 17.92
CA HIS A 18 6.74 4.71 18.41
C HIS A 18 8.12 4.38 17.84
N TYR A 19 8.47 3.09 17.85
CA TYR A 19 9.70 2.59 17.24
C TYR A 19 9.78 2.92 15.75
N ALA A 20 8.73 2.59 14.98
CA ALA A 20 8.68 2.81 13.54
C ALA A 20 8.78 4.31 13.19
N LEU A 21 8.03 5.17 13.88
CA LEU A 21 8.06 6.62 13.66
C LEU A 21 9.43 7.21 14.00
N SER A 22 10.04 6.78 15.10
CA SER A 22 11.38 7.24 15.49
C SER A 22 12.43 6.83 14.46
N ALA A 23 12.34 5.60 13.94
CA ALA A 23 13.23 5.13 12.87
C ALA A 23 13.02 5.91 11.56
N LEU A 24 11.77 6.21 11.19
CA LEU A 24 11.44 7.01 10.01
C LEU A 24 11.86 8.49 10.18
N LEU A 25 11.80 9.05 11.38
CA LEU A 25 12.35 10.37 11.67
C LEU A 25 13.87 10.37 11.50
N GLY A 26 14.56 9.42 12.13
CA GLY A 26 16.02 9.30 12.06
C GLY A 26 16.55 9.09 10.64
N LYS A 27 15.82 8.35 9.79
CA LYS A 27 16.20 8.12 8.38
C LYS A 27 15.81 9.30 7.46
N GLY A 28 15.00 10.25 7.93
CA GLY A 28 14.53 11.42 7.19
C GLY A 28 13.36 11.28 6.21
N PRO A 29 12.68 10.13 5.96
CA PRO A 29 11.46 10.14 5.12
C PRO A 29 10.29 10.90 5.75
N ILE A 30 10.25 11.06 7.07
CA ILE A 30 9.22 11.88 7.75
C ILE A 30 9.85 12.96 8.62
N LYS A 31 9.09 14.01 8.89
CA LYS A 31 9.40 15.05 9.88
C LYS A 31 8.18 15.35 10.74
N LEU A 32 8.41 15.94 11.90
CA LEU A 32 7.35 16.56 12.69
C LEU A 32 6.94 17.89 12.02
N GLY A 33 5.65 18.07 11.81
CA GLY A 33 5.06 19.31 11.32
C GLY A 33 5.08 20.42 12.37
N ASN A 34 4.94 21.67 11.93
CA ASN A 34 5.00 22.83 12.82
C ASN A 34 3.80 22.87 13.77
N PHE A 35 4.09 22.90 15.08
CA PHE A 35 3.11 22.97 16.17
C PHE A 35 2.44 24.34 16.31
N THR A 36 2.97 25.38 15.68
CA THR A 36 2.55 26.78 15.86
C THR A 36 1.31 27.20 15.05
N ALA A 37 0.89 26.41 14.05
CA ALA A 37 -0.28 26.73 13.22
C ALA A 37 -1.58 26.03 13.68
N ALA A 38 -1.52 25.18 14.71
CA ALA A 38 -2.68 24.50 15.23
C ALA A 38 -3.01 25.07 16.62
N GLU A 39 -4.23 25.59 16.78
CA GLU A 39 -4.87 25.95 18.06
C GLU A 39 -4.73 24.85 19.14
N ASP A 40 -4.45 23.62 18.69
CA ASP A 40 -4.40 22.42 19.49
C ASP A 40 -2.98 21.80 19.44
N LYS A 41 -2.12 22.25 20.36
CA LYS A 41 -0.69 21.90 20.52
C LYS A 41 -0.38 20.40 20.64
N ARG A 42 -1.41 19.54 20.67
CA ARG A 42 -1.31 18.08 20.89
C ARG A 42 -1.30 17.25 19.59
N ARG A 43 -1.42 17.87 18.42
CA ARG A 43 -1.38 17.16 17.14
C ARG A 43 0.03 17.14 16.56
N HIS A 44 0.81 16.12 16.91
CA HIS A 44 2.01 15.75 16.15
C HIS A 44 1.59 15.39 14.72
N ALA A 45 1.80 16.29 13.76
CA ALA A 45 1.64 15.96 12.36
C ALA A 45 2.91 15.26 11.87
N TYR A 46 2.86 13.97 11.58
CA TYR A 46 3.93 13.30 10.85
C TYR A 46 3.75 13.61 9.37
N VAL A 47 4.67 14.39 8.80
CA VAL A 47 4.59 14.86 7.42
C VAL A 47 5.72 14.25 6.61
N LEU A 48 5.41 13.81 5.38
CA LEU A 48 6.44 13.33 4.45
C LEU A 48 7.41 14.46 4.10
N THR A 49 8.70 14.14 4.08
CA THR A 49 9.71 15.00 3.46
C THR A 49 9.76 14.74 1.96
N ARG A 50 10.54 15.53 1.21
CA ARG A 50 10.83 15.23 -0.20
C ARG A 50 11.40 13.80 -0.38
N LYS A 51 12.27 13.36 0.54
CA LYS A 51 12.81 11.99 0.57
C LYS A 51 11.70 10.97 0.80
N GLY A 52 10.77 11.25 1.71
CA GLY A 52 9.60 10.42 1.96
C GLY A 52 8.69 10.28 0.75
N THR A 53 8.42 11.38 0.04
CA THR A 53 7.61 11.37 -1.17
C THR A 53 8.23 10.50 -2.27
N VAL A 54 9.55 10.62 -2.49
CA VAL A 54 10.28 9.77 -3.45
C VAL A 54 10.22 8.30 -3.03
N ALA A 55 10.43 7.99 -1.74
CA ALA A 55 10.36 6.62 -1.23
C ALA A 55 8.96 6.02 -1.41
N LYS A 56 7.91 6.79 -1.11
CA LYS A 56 6.51 6.39 -1.32
C LYS A 56 6.25 6.10 -2.80
N ALA A 57 6.65 6.99 -3.71
CA ALA A 57 6.46 6.81 -5.15
C ALA A 57 7.19 5.55 -5.67
N SER A 58 8.41 5.30 -5.20
CA SER A 58 9.16 4.09 -5.57
C SER A 58 8.47 2.80 -5.09
N LEU A 59 7.98 2.78 -3.84
CA LEU A 59 7.20 1.66 -3.29
C LEU A 59 5.93 1.42 -4.11
N THR A 60 5.16 2.48 -4.40
CA THR A 60 3.94 2.40 -5.20
C THR A 60 4.22 1.89 -6.62
N LYS A 61 5.28 2.37 -7.27
CA LYS A 61 5.68 1.90 -8.60
C LYS A 61 5.97 0.39 -8.61
N ARG A 62 6.75 -0.09 -7.64
CA ARG A 62 7.08 -1.52 -7.52
C ARG A 62 5.85 -2.38 -7.26
N PHE A 63 4.95 -1.91 -6.40
CA PHE A 63 3.68 -2.58 -6.15
C PHE A 63 2.82 -2.67 -7.42
N LEU A 64 2.68 -1.57 -8.18
CA LEU A 64 1.93 -1.59 -9.44
C LEU A 64 2.52 -2.56 -10.46
N ALA A 65 3.85 -2.56 -10.64
CA ALA A 65 4.50 -3.46 -11.59
C ALA A 65 4.17 -4.93 -11.29
N ARG A 66 4.28 -5.33 -10.00
CA ARG A 66 3.89 -6.67 -9.56
C ARG A 66 2.42 -6.97 -9.81
N LYS A 67 1.53 -6.00 -9.56
CA LYS A 67 0.08 -6.20 -9.75
C LYS A 67 -0.31 -6.30 -11.22
N MET A 68 0.42 -5.64 -12.11
CA MET A 68 0.24 -5.75 -13.55
C MET A 68 0.62 -7.14 -14.04
N GLU A 69 1.78 -7.65 -13.60
CA GLU A 69 2.23 -9.02 -13.90
C GLU A 69 1.23 -10.08 -13.38
N GLU A 70 0.79 -9.95 -12.12
CA GLU A 70 -0.25 -10.83 -11.56
C GLU A 70 -1.56 -10.75 -12.38
N ASN A 71 -1.94 -9.57 -12.87
CA ASN A 71 -3.15 -9.42 -13.68
C ASN A 71 -3.02 -10.04 -15.07
N GLU A 72 -1.86 -9.94 -15.71
CA GLU A 72 -1.57 -10.58 -16.98
C GLU A 72 -1.63 -12.11 -16.85
N ALA A 73 -1.05 -12.67 -15.79
CA ALA A 73 -1.13 -14.12 -15.53
C ALA A 73 -2.58 -14.61 -15.37
N ILE A 74 -3.40 -13.88 -14.61
CA ILE A 74 -4.83 -14.21 -14.41
C ILE A 74 -5.62 -14.13 -15.72
N LYS A 75 -5.29 -13.19 -16.61
CA LYS A 75 -5.96 -13.07 -17.92
C LYS A 75 -5.69 -14.28 -18.79
N VAL A 76 -4.44 -14.72 -18.88
CA VAL A 76 -4.07 -15.94 -19.62
C VAL A 76 -4.82 -17.14 -19.08
N GLU A 77 -4.83 -17.33 -17.75
CA GLU A 77 -5.58 -18.42 -17.11
C GLU A 77 -7.09 -18.36 -17.44
N THR A 78 -7.67 -17.16 -17.48
CA THR A 78 -9.10 -16.99 -17.82
C THR A 78 -9.36 -17.32 -19.30
N GLU A 79 -8.47 -16.90 -20.20
CA GLU A 79 -8.57 -17.18 -21.63
C GLU A 79 -8.48 -18.68 -21.91
N ASP A 80 -7.56 -19.37 -21.24
CA ASP A 80 -7.40 -20.83 -21.35
C ASP A 80 -8.66 -21.55 -20.86
N VAL A 81 -9.19 -21.18 -19.68
CA VAL A 81 -10.43 -21.76 -19.14
C VAL A 81 -11.63 -21.51 -20.06
N CYS A 82 -11.75 -20.31 -20.64
CA CYS A 82 -12.81 -20.02 -21.61
C CYS A 82 -12.70 -20.88 -22.88
N ALA A 83 -11.48 -21.06 -23.41
CA ALA A 83 -11.25 -21.88 -24.59
C ALA A 83 -11.57 -23.37 -24.33
N GLU A 84 -11.24 -23.88 -23.14
CA GLU A 84 -11.62 -25.24 -22.72
C GLU A 84 -13.14 -25.43 -22.68
N ILE A 85 -13.86 -24.47 -22.08
CA ILE A 85 -15.33 -24.50 -22.01
C ILE A 85 -15.95 -24.49 -23.42
N ASP A 86 -15.46 -23.61 -24.31
CA ASP A 86 -15.96 -23.51 -25.68
C ASP A 86 -15.69 -24.81 -26.48
N ALA A 87 -14.53 -25.43 -26.28
CA ALA A 87 -14.18 -26.70 -26.91
C ALA A 87 -15.08 -27.85 -26.43
N ASP A 88 -15.37 -27.94 -25.14
CA ASP A 88 -16.28 -28.93 -24.56
C ASP A 88 -17.72 -28.75 -25.07
N GLN A 89 -18.19 -27.50 -25.21
CA GLN A 89 -19.52 -27.20 -25.76
C GLN A 89 -19.64 -27.61 -27.24
N ALA A 90 -18.62 -27.32 -28.04
CA ALA A 90 -18.58 -27.72 -29.46
C ALA A 90 -18.49 -29.25 -29.66
N ALA A 91 -17.92 -29.98 -28.69
CA ALA A 91 -17.90 -31.44 -28.70
C ALA A 91 -19.27 -32.04 -28.31
N GLY A 92 -20.00 -31.40 -27.38
CA GLY A 92 -21.33 -31.82 -26.95
C GLY A 92 -22.45 -31.61 -27.97
N GLU A 93 -22.34 -30.59 -28.84
CA GLU A 93 -23.34 -30.32 -29.90
C GLU A 93 -23.23 -31.25 -31.13
N LYS A 94 -22.15 -32.03 -31.23
CA LYS A 94 -21.90 -32.98 -32.33
C LYS A 94 -22.26 -34.44 -32.00
N ALA A 95 -22.78 -34.69 -30.79
CA ALA A 95 -23.24 -36.00 -30.31
C ALA A 95 -24.77 -36.08 -30.34
#